data_AF-A0A7C6WQL1-F1
#
_entry.id   AF-A0A7C6WQL1-F1
#
_cell.length_a   1.000
_cell.length_b   1.000
_cell.length_c   1.000
_cell.angle_alpha   90.00
_cell.angle_beta   90.00
_cell.angle_gamma   90.00
#
_symmetry.space_group_name_H-M   'P 1'
#
loop_
_entity.id
_entity.type
_entity.pdbx_description
1 polymer ?
#
loop_
_entity_poly.entity_id
_entity_poly.type
_entity_poly.pdbx_seq_one_letter_code
_entity_poly.pdbx_strand_id
1 'polypeptide(L)'
;MMDRIPALPLIVNDPYFSIWMPGDTLTSADTAHWSGAVKPIQGYIIIDGKRYHWLGRASSPAMTTQSVKITPTQTISVLKAD
;
A
#
# COMPACT_ATOMS: atom_id res chain seq x y z
N MET A 1 11.47 -19.28 -0.22
CA MET A 1 11.08 -18.29 -1.25
C MET A 1 9.61 -18.02 -1.01
N MET A 2 9.20 -16.77 -0.78
CA MET A 2 7.77 -16.44 -0.66
C MET A 2 7.23 -16.30 -2.07
N ASP A 3 6.21 -17.08 -2.42
CA ASP A 3 5.45 -16.86 -3.64
C ASP A 3 4.78 -15.49 -3.59
N ARG A 4 4.61 -14.87 -4.77
CA ARG A 4 3.89 -13.61 -4.90
C ARG A 4 2.48 -13.80 -4.34
N ILE A 5 2.14 -13.03 -3.32
CA ILE A 5 0.78 -13.04 -2.76
C ILE A 5 -0.17 -12.26 -3.67
N PRO A 6 -1.49 -12.54 -3.66
CA PRO A 6 -2.43 -11.90 -4.58
C PRO A 6 -2.58 -10.39 -4.35
N ALA A 7 -2.47 -9.93 -3.10
CA ALA A 7 -2.64 -8.52 -2.71
C ALA A 7 -2.10 -8.29 -1.28
N LEU A 8 -1.65 -7.07 -0.98
CA LEU A 8 -1.15 -6.72 0.37
C LEU A 8 -2.33 -6.37 1.30
N PRO A 9 -2.51 -7.06 2.45
CA PRO A 9 -3.55 -6.68 3.41
C PRO A 9 -3.13 -5.40 4.15
N LEU A 10 -3.96 -4.35 4.14
CA LEU A 10 -3.63 -3.07 4.78
C LEU A 10 -4.49 -2.80 6.01
N ILE A 11 -5.80 -2.98 5.88
CA ILE A 11 -6.76 -2.84 6.95
C ILE A 11 -7.63 -4.09 6.92
N VAL A 12 -7.66 -4.83 8.03
CA VAL A 12 -8.46 -6.05 8.19
C VAL A 12 -9.15 -5.97 9.55
N ASN A 13 -10.47 -5.84 9.56
CA ASN A 13 -11.28 -5.85 10.77
C ASN A 13 -12.42 -6.87 10.67
N ASP A 14 -13.26 -6.71 9.65
CA ASP A 14 -14.42 -7.54 9.37
C ASP A 14 -14.63 -7.68 7.85
N PRO A 15 -15.54 -8.55 7.36
CA PRO A 15 -15.75 -8.74 5.93
C PRO A 15 -16.27 -7.49 5.18
N TYR A 16 -16.69 -6.43 5.85
CA TYR A 16 -17.07 -5.16 5.20
C TYR A 16 -15.97 -4.11 5.34
N PHE A 17 -15.04 -4.29 6.29
CA PHE A 17 -13.90 -3.42 6.53
C PHE A 17 -12.58 -4.19 6.37
N SER A 18 -12.39 -4.73 5.16
CA SER A 18 -11.13 -5.34 4.71
C SER A 18 -10.67 -4.68 3.40
N ILE A 19 -9.65 -3.82 3.48
CA ILE A 19 -9.10 -3.00 2.39
C ILE A 19 -7.65 -3.39 2.11
N TRP A 20 -7.37 -3.78 0.87
CA TRP A 20 -6.11 -4.37 0.43
C TRP A 20 -5.49 -3.55 -0.72
N MET A 21 -4.18 -3.70 -0.94
CA MET A 21 -3.46 -3.20 -2.12
C MET A 21 -3.44 -4.28 -3.20
N PRO A 22 -4.12 -4.11 -4.35
CA PRO A 22 -4.12 -5.07 -5.45
C PRO A 22 -2.86 -4.92 -6.33
N GLY A 23 -1.68 -4.94 -5.71
CA GLY A 23 -0.41 -4.77 -6.40
C GLY A 23 0.80 -5.15 -5.53
N ASP A 24 1.98 -5.12 -6.13
CA ASP A 24 3.21 -5.65 -5.51
C ASP A 24 3.92 -4.61 -4.62
N THR A 25 3.55 -3.34 -4.77
CA THR A 25 4.05 -2.21 -3.98
C THR A 25 2.91 -1.31 -3.52
N LEU A 26 3.16 -0.51 -2.48
CA LEU A 26 2.13 0.34 -1.86
C LEU A 26 1.61 1.47 -2.76
N THR A 27 2.25 1.78 -3.88
CA THR A 27 1.88 2.90 -4.77
C THR A 27 1.41 2.44 -6.16
N SER A 28 1.39 1.13 -6.40
CA SER A 28 1.13 0.54 -7.73
C SER A 28 -0.33 0.65 -8.20
N ALA A 29 -1.29 0.74 -7.28
CA ALA A 29 -2.71 0.75 -7.57
C ALA A 29 -3.50 1.55 -6.53
N ASP A 30 -4.79 1.80 -6.82
CA ASP A 30 -5.74 2.21 -5.80
C ASP A 30 -6.05 1.01 -4.90
N THR A 31 -6.17 1.26 -3.59
CA THR A 31 -6.63 0.23 -2.68
C THR A 31 -8.08 -0.16 -2.97
N ALA A 32 -8.39 -1.42 -2.72
CA ALA A 32 -9.71 -1.99 -2.95
C ALA A 32 -10.19 -2.75 -1.73
N HIS A 33 -11.50 -2.74 -1.52
CA HIS A 33 -12.15 -3.73 -0.66
C HIS A 33 -11.88 -5.14 -1.20
N TRP A 34 -11.83 -6.16 -0.34
CA TRP A 34 -11.55 -7.53 -0.78
C TRP A 34 -12.53 -8.07 -1.84
N SER A 35 -13.76 -7.50 -1.92
CA SER A 35 -14.74 -7.83 -2.98
C SER A 35 -14.47 -7.15 -4.34
N GLY A 36 -13.37 -6.40 -4.48
CA GLY A 36 -12.98 -5.68 -5.69
C GLY A 36 -13.54 -4.26 -5.82
N ALA A 37 -14.43 -3.83 -4.92
CA ALA A 37 -14.93 -2.45 -4.92
C ALA A 37 -13.77 -1.48 -4.61
N VAL A 38 -13.57 -0.47 -5.46
CA VAL A 38 -12.52 0.54 -5.26
C VAL A 38 -12.80 1.34 -3.98
N LYS A 39 -11.83 1.37 -3.07
CA LYS A 39 -11.88 2.06 -1.77
C LYS A 39 -10.51 2.73 -1.56
N PRO A 40 -10.25 3.87 -2.21
CA PRO A 40 -8.91 4.43 -2.30
C PRO A 40 -8.49 5.02 -0.94
N ILE A 41 -7.31 4.62 -0.49
CA ILE A 41 -6.58 5.19 0.63
C ILE A 41 -5.29 5.74 0.06
N GLN A 42 -5.03 7.02 0.34
CA GLN A 42 -3.80 7.67 -0.06
C GLN A 42 -3.00 8.06 1.16
N GLY A 43 -1.73 7.69 1.17
CA GLY A 43 -0.76 8.08 2.19
C GLY A 43 0.22 9.08 1.63
N TYR A 44 0.38 10.22 2.32
CA TYR A 44 1.35 11.24 1.96
C TYR A 44 2.34 11.47 3.10
N ILE A 45 3.56 11.87 2.74
CA ILE A 45 4.58 12.31 3.69
C ILE A 45 5.35 13.48 3.08
N ILE A 46 5.84 14.39 3.92
CA ILE A 46 6.67 15.51 3.51
C ILE A 46 8.06 15.31 4.12
N ILE A 47 9.08 15.29 3.28
CA ILE A 47 10.49 15.16 3.67
C ILE A 47 11.21 16.37 3.06
N ASP A 48 11.86 17.18 3.89
CA ASP A 48 12.59 18.38 3.47
C ASP A 48 11.79 19.33 2.55
N GLY A 49 10.49 19.47 2.82
CA GLY A 49 9.59 20.34 2.06
C GLY A 49 9.03 19.74 0.76
N LYS A 50 9.49 18.55 0.33
CA LYS A 50 8.96 17.84 -0.84
C LYS A 50 7.89 16.82 -0.42
N ARG A 51 6.71 16.90 -1.03
CA ARG A 51 5.59 15.97 -0.78
C ARG A 51 5.73 14.72 -1.64
N TYR A 52 5.72 13.55 -1.01
CA TYR A 52 5.68 12.24 -1.65
C TYR A 52 4.38 11.53 -1.30
N HIS A 53 3.92 10.63 -2.17
CA HIS A 53 2.94 9.63 -1.78
C HIS A 53 3.63 8.28 -1.54
N TRP A 54 3.18 7.61 -0.49
CA TRP A 54 3.73 6.32 -0.05
C TRP A 54 2.69 5.20 -0.07
N LEU A 55 1.41 5.53 -0.24
CA LEU A 55 0.30 4.58 -0.37
C LEU A 55 -0.73 5.09 -1.39
N GLY A 56 -1.25 4.18 -2.22
CA GLY A 56 -2.27 4.45 -3.24
C GLY A 56 -1.71 5.15 -4.49
N ARG A 57 -2.50 5.23 -5.57
CA ARG A 57 -2.13 6.04 -6.73
C ARG A 57 -2.33 7.52 -6.39
N ALA A 58 -1.36 8.34 -6.73
CA ALA A 58 -1.46 9.80 -6.68
C ALA A 58 -0.58 10.45 -7.75
N SER A 59 -0.72 11.77 -7.93
CA SER A 59 0.08 12.55 -8.89
C SER A 59 1.40 13.08 -8.33
N SER A 60 1.60 13.07 -7.00
CA SER A 60 2.87 13.45 -6.39
C SER A 60 3.96 12.41 -6.71
N PRO A 61 5.25 12.71 -6.53
CA PRO A 61 6.31 11.70 -6.62
C PRO A 61 6.03 10.50 -5.69
N ALA A 62 6.15 9.28 -6.23
CA ALA A 62 5.98 8.04 -5.47
C ALA A 62 7.24 7.73 -4.68
N MET A 63 7.11 7.25 -3.44
CA MET A 63 8.24 6.62 -2.76
C MET A 63 8.50 5.23 -3.34
N THR A 64 9.78 4.86 -3.47
CA THR A 64 10.18 3.56 -3.99
C THR A 64 10.17 2.50 -2.88
N THR A 65 9.43 1.40 -3.08
CA THR A 65 9.41 0.28 -2.14
C THR A 65 10.71 -0.54 -2.24
N GLN A 66 11.41 -0.67 -1.11
CA GLN A 66 12.66 -1.44 -0.99
C GLN A 66 12.39 -2.87 -0.54
N SER A 67 11.44 -3.05 0.39
CA SER A 67 11.05 -4.37 0.88
C SER A 67 9.63 -4.35 1.41
N VAL A 68 8.99 -5.53 1.36
CA VAL A 68 7.69 -5.80 1.97
C VAL A 68 7.80 -7.09 2.77
N LYS A 69 7.39 -7.06 4.04
CA LYS A 69 7.27 -8.21 4.92
C LYS A 69 5.84 -8.31 5.41
N ILE A 70 5.26 -9.49 5.28
CA ILE A 70 3.87 -9.74 5.64
C ILE A 70 3.87 -10.78 6.75
N THR A 71 3.18 -10.47 7.83
CA THR A 71 2.88 -11.37 8.93
C THR A 71 1.35 -11.53 9.01
N PRO A 72 0.82 -12.46 9.84
CA PRO A 72 -0.62 -12.65 9.94
C PRO A 72 -1.42 -11.37 10.24
N THR A 73 -0.81 -10.36 10.88
CA THR A 73 -1.49 -9.14 11.33
C THR A 73 -0.82 -7.85 10.87
N GLN A 74 0.26 -7.91 10.08
CA GLN A 74 1.01 -6.73 9.69
C GLN A 74 1.51 -6.83 8.26
N THR A 75 1.40 -5.70 7.55
CA THR A 75 2.17 -5.42 6.33
C THR A 75 3.20 -4.35 6.68
N ILE A 76 4.48 -4.74 6.66
CA ILE A 76 5.61 -3.87 7.00
C ILE A 76 6.35 -3.58 5.70
N SER A 77 6.56 -2.31 5.37
CA SER A 77 7.29 -1.90 4.15
C SER A 77 8.40 -0.92 4.49
N VAL A 78 9.53 -1.06 3.80
CA VAL A 78 10.61 -0.05 3.81
C VAL A 78 10.54 0.73 2.52
N LEU A 79 10.46 2.06 2.62
CA LEU A 79 10.30 2.95 1.49
C LEU A 79 11.46 3.95 1.43
N LYS A 80 11.86 4.32 0.21
CA LYS A 80 12.89 5.31 -0.05
C LYS A 80 12.28 6.51 -0.78
N ALA A 81 12.57 7.71 -0.29
CA ALA A 81 12.36 8.95 -1.04
C ALA A 81 13.57 9.20 -1.94
N ASP A 82 13.31 9.64 -3.17
CA ASP A 82 14.34 10.10 -4.12
C ASP A 82 14.83 11.50 -3.81
#